data_AF-A0A1W1CYZ4-F1
#
_entry.id   AF-A0A1W1CYZ4-F1
#
_cell.length_a   1.000
_cell.length_b   1.000
_cell.length_c   1.000
_cell.angle_alpha   90.00
_cell.angle_beta   90.00
_cell.angle_gamma   90.00
#
_symmetry.space_group_name_H-M   'P 1'
#
loop_
_entity.id
_entity.type
_entity.pdbx_description
1 polymer ?
#
loop_
_entity_poly.entity_id
_entity_poly.type
_entity_poly.pdbx_seq_one_letter_code
_entity_poly.pdbx_strand_id
1 'polypeptide(L)'
;MSEEKAEALRQISEIKNHLVDKQTFYPYNYNAVYVWSVVISLLTFVMIPAYKESIIFGTMTIFILITLGFVSEGMMTKKENANYDIEDCTLRQRFIMKNFMMLSFFIIVLSTTFARYELYIPIYLSWLFLISIGYFTVGYVLNIPRFSQMAQLNILVSIILLAMGGYLGHLVGKDSECIHFVQFYVVLGLAILPAIIAYQQKNLLKQNQEDKD
;
A
#
# COMPACT_ATOMS: atom_id res chain seq x y z
N MET A 1 -10.57 22.28 32.15
CA MET A 1 -9.26 22.02 31.51
C MET A 1 -8.44 23.28 31.76
N SER A 2 -7.42 23.26 32.62
CA SER A 2 -6.73 24.48 33.06
C SER A 2 -5.89 25.07 31.93
N GLU A 3 -5.79 26.41 31.86
CA GLU A 3 -4.94 27.13 30.90
C GLU A 3 -3.48 26.67 30.98
N GLU A 4 -2.97 26.38 32.17
CA GLU A 4 -1.64 25.80 32.38
C GLU A 4 -1.43 24.48 31.63
N LYS A 5 -2.45 23.61 31.56
CA LYS A 5 -2.35 22.35 30.83
C LYS A 5 -2.28 22.57 29.32
N ALA A 6 -3.00 23.58 28.80
CA ALA A 6 -2.95 23.94 27.39
C ALA A 6 -1.61 24.59 27.01
N GLU A 7 -1.06 25.42 27.89
CA GLU A 7 0.22 26.10 27.68
C GLU A 7 1.42 25.13 27.79
N ALA A 8 1.38 24.19 28.75
CA ALA A 8 2.35 23.10 28.84
C ALA A 8 2.33 22.20 27.60
N LEU A 9 1.14 21.85 27.10
CA LEU A 9 1.01 21.08 25.84
C LEU A 9 1.57 21.86 24.64
N ARG A 10 1.39 23.18 24.59
CA ARG A 10 1.95 24.03 23.54
C ARG A 10 3.48 24.03 23.58
N GLN A 11 4.08 24.22 24.75
CA GLN A 11 5.53 24.22 24.93
C GLN A 11 6.16 22.85 24.61
N ILE A 12 5.52 21.75 25.04
CA ILE A 12 5.95 20.38 24.72
C ILE A 12 5.87 20.13 23.20
N SER A 13 4.82 20.63 22.55
CA SER A 13 4.68 20.58 21.09
C SER A 13 5.82 21.33 20.38
N GLU A 14 6.11 22.56 20.82
CA GLU A 14 7.19 23.39 20.27
C GLU A 14 8.57 22.73 20.42
N ILE A 15 8.88 22.16 21.59
CA ILE A 15 10.13 21.44 21.87
C ILE A 15 10.22 20.19 20.99
N LYS A 16 9.15 19.40 20.91
CA LYS A 16 9.11 18.18 20.08
C LYS A 16 9.30 18.51 18.61
N ASN A 17 8.71 19.59 18.13
CA ASN A 17 8.83 20.07 16.77
C ASN A 17 10.27 20.54 16.44
N HIS A 18 10.99 21.09 17.43
CA HIS A 18 12.41 21.44 17.30
C HIS A 18 13.37 20.24 17.40
N LEU A 19 12.99 19.18 18.11
CA LEU A 19 13.81 17.97 18.29
C LEU A 19 13.69 16.96 17.15
N VAL A 20 12.63 17.05 16.34
CA VAL A 20 12.39 16.14 15.22
C VAL A 20 13.15 16.64 13.99
N ASP A 21 14.06 15.81 13.46
CA ASP A 21 14.70 16.08 12.18
C ASP A 21 13.66 16.05 11.05
N LYS A 22 13.21 17.22 10.63
CA LYS A 22 12.18 17.42 9.60
C LYS A 22 12.59 16.90 8.22
N GLN A 23 13.88 16.60 7.98
CA GLN A 23 14.32 16.01 6.70
C GLN A 23 14.12 14.50 6.64
N THR A 24 14.25 13.81 7.78
CA THR A 24 14.16 12.34 7.87
C THR A 24 12.90 11.85 8.58
N PHE A 25 12.16 12.72 9.26
CA PHE A 25 10.90 12.37 9.88
C PHE A 25 9.82 12.05 8.82
N TYR A 26 9.06 10.99 9.07
CA TYR A 26 7.90 10.65 8.27
C TYR A 26 6.78 10.30 9.25
N PRO A 27 5.80 11.19 9.48
CA PRO A 27 4.60 10.83 10.20
C PRO A 27 3.69 10.02 9.24
N TYR A 28 3.71 8.70 9.37
CA TYR A 28 2.98 7.82 8.46
C TYR A 28 1.53 7.69 8.89
N ASN A 29 0.61 8.18 8.06
CA ASN A 29 -0.81 8.02 8.32
C ASN A 29 -1.24 6.59 7.96
N TYR A 30 -1.28 5.71 8.96
CA TYR A 30 -1.70 4.31 8.80
C TYR A 30 -3.11 4.16 8.21
N ASN A 31 -3.95 5.20 8.23
CA ASN A 31 -5.25 5.12 7.57
C ASN A 31 -5.14 5.07 6.04
N ALA A 32 -4.03 5.54 5.46
CA ALA A 32 -3.75 5.40 4.03
C ALA A 32 -3.70 3.93 3.60
N VAL A 33 -3.23 3.03 4.49
CA VAL A 33 -3.21 1.59 4.23
C VAL A 33 -4.62 1.05 4.04
N TYR A 34 -5.60 1.50 4.82
CA TYR A 34 -7.00 1.07 4.65
C TYR A 34 -7.59 1.52 3.32
N VAL A 35 -7.25 2.74 2.85
CA VAL A 35 -7.66 3.21 1.52
C VAL A 35 -7.11 2.26 0.46
N TRP A 36 -5.82 1.94 0.52
CA TRP A 36 -5.20 1.00 -0.41
C TRP A 36 -5.78 -0.42 -0.30
N SER A 37 -6.15 -0.88 0.90
CA SER A 37 -6.85 -2.16 1.10
C SER A 37 -8.21 -2.20 0.41
N VAL A 38 -8.96 -1.09 0.43
CA VAL A 38 -10.23 -0.99 -0.30
C VAL A 38 -9.98 -0.97 -1.81
N VAL A 39 -9.03 -0.14 -2.27
CA VAL A 39 -8.68 -0.04 -3.70
C VAL A 39 -8.24 -1.41 -4.26
N ILE A 40 -7.34 -2.12 -3.58
CA ILE A 40 -6.85 -3.41 -4.06
C ILE A 40 -7.95 -4.49 -4.04
N SER A 41 -8.85 -4.45 -3.05
CA SER A 41 -9.98 -5.38 -3.00
C SER A 41 -10.91 -5.15 -4.19
N LEU A 42 -11.28 -3.89 -4.46
CA LEU A 42 -12.10 -3.51 -5.61
C LEU A 42 -11.44 -3.92 -6.93
N LEU A 43 -10.16 -3.58 -7.11
CA LEU A 43 -9.39 -3.98 -8.28
C LEU A 43 -9.38 -5.50 -8.45
N THR A 44 -9.19 -6.26 -7.36
CA THR A 44 -9.11 -7.72 -7.44
C THR A 44 -10.36 -8.34 -8.06
N PHE A 45 -11.55 -7.85 -7.72
CA PHE A 45 -12.81 -8.41 -8.22
C PHE A 45 -13.28 -7.78 -9.54
N VAL A 46 -12.92 -6.53 -9.83
CA VAL A 46 -13.41 -5.80 -11.01
C VAL A 46 -12.52 -5.96 -12.24
N MET A 47 -11.23 -6.26 -12.10
CA MET A 47 -10.31 -6.20 -13.24
C MET A 47 -10.56 -7.25 -14.32
N ILE A 48 -10.86 -8.50 -13.98
CA ILE A 48 -11.17 -9.53 -14.99
C ILE A 48 -12.39 -9.11 -15.85
N PRO A 49 -13.56 -8.78 -15.28
CA PRO A 49 -14.70 -8.35 -16.10
C PRO A 49 -14.38 -7.07 -16.89
N ALA A 50 -13.62 -6.13 -16.32
CA ALA A 50 -13.24 -4.92 -17.04
C ALA A 50 -12.34 -5.18 -18.25
N TYR A 51 -11.31 -6.03 -18.13
CA TYR A 51 -10.45 -6.39 -19.25
C TYR A 51 -11.14 -7.24 -20.32
N LYS A 52 -12.15 -8.03 -19.93
CA LYS A 52 -12.98 -8.78 -20.88
C LYS A 52 -13.86 -7.88 -21.75
N GLU A 53 -14.41 -6.82 -21.16
CA GLU A 53 -15.20 -5.84 -21.91
C GLU A 53 -14.33 -5.15 -22.96
N SER A 54 -13.19 -4.60 -22.53
CA SER A 54 -12.12 -4.22 -23.45
C SER A 54 -10.82 -3.95 -22.68
N ILE A 55 -9.68 -4.12 -23.36
CA ILE A 55 -8.38 -3.76 -22.79
C ILE A 55 -8.34 -2.29 -22.35
N ILE A 56 -8.89 -1.39 -23.18
CA ILE A 56 -8.94 0.04 -22.88
C ILE A 56 -9.78 0.30 -21.63
N PHE A 57 -10.96 -0.30 -21.51
CA PHE A 57 -11.83 -0.13 -20.35
C PHE A 57 -11.17 -0.64 -19.06
N GLY A 58 -10.53 -1.81 -19.11
CA GLY A 58 -9.74 -2.34 -18.00
C GLY A 58 -8.60 -1.40 -17.60
N THR A 59 -7.78 -0.94 -18.55
CA THR A 59 -6.67 -0.01 -18.30
C THR A 59 -7.14 1.32 -17.71
N MET A 60 -8.26 1.87 -18.19
CA MET A 60 -8.86 3.09 -17.63
C MET A 60 -9.36 2.88 -16.20
N THR A 61 -9.99 1.73 -15.93
CA THR A 61 -10.50 1.38 -14.59
C THR A 61 -9.37 1.32 -13.56
N ILE A 62 -8.27 0.63 -13.87
CA ILE A 62 -7.11 0.57 -12.96
C ILE A 62 -6.46 1.94 -12.78
N PHE A 63 -6.33 2.73 -13.86
CA PHE A 63 -5.75 4.06 -13.79
C PHE A 63 -6.57 4.99 -12.88
N ILE A 64 -7.90 4.99 -13.02
CA ILE A 64 -8.80 5.80 -12.19
C ILE A 64 -8.70 5.39 -10.72
N LEU A 65 -8.81 4.10 -10.41
CA LEU A 65 -8.77 3.61 -9.02
C LEU A 65 -7.43 3.87 -8.34
N ILE A 66 -6.31 3.69 -9.05
CA ILE A 66 -4.97 4.04 -8.55
C ILE A 66 -4.86 5.54 -8.32
N THR A 67 -5.37 6.37 -9.24
CA THR A 67 -5.35 7.84 -9.10
C THR A 67 -6.13 8.28 -7.86
N LEU A 68 -7.31 7.71 -7.63
CA LEU A 68 -8.10 7.97 -6.42
C LEU A 68 -7.35 7.57 -5.14
N GLY A 69 -6.62 6.45 -5.17
CA GLY A 69 -5.73 6.02 -4.09
C GLY A 69 -4.66 7.06 -3.78
N PHE A 70 -3.91 7.52 -4.80
CA PHE A 70 -2.88 8.55 -4.65
C PHE A 70 -3.42 9.89 -4.15
N VAL A 71 -4.55 10.35 -4.69
CA VAL A 71 -5.19 11.60 -4.23
C VAL A 71 -5.56 11.50 -2.76
N SER A 72 -6.17 10.38 -2.35
CA SER A 72 -6.57 10.15 -0.96
C SER A 72 -5.37 10.08 -0.02
N GLU A 73 -4.31 9.35 -0.39
CA GLU A 73 -3.06 9.28 0.38
C GLU A 73 -2.37 10.65 0.48
N GLY A 74 -2.35 11.42 -0.62
CA GLY A 74 -1.80 12.76 -0.66
C GLY A 74 -2.52 13.72 0.30
N MET A 75 -3.86 13.66 0.33
CA MET A 75 -4.66 14.44 1.28
C MET A 75 -4.38 14.04 2.74
N MET A 76 -4.28 12.74 3.02
CA MET A 76 -3.98 12.24 4.38
C MET A 76 -2.57 12.60 4.83
N THR A 77 -1.58 12.49 3.94
CA THR A 77 -0.19 12.87 4.21
C THR A 77 -0.07 14.36 4.48
N LYS A 78 -0.73 15.20 3.68
CA LYS A 78 -0.76 16.66 3.91
C LYS A 78 -1.37 17.01 5.26
N LYS A 79 -2.48 16.35 5.64
CA LYS A 79 -3.12 16.55 6.93
C LYS A 79 -2.20 16.14 8.09
N GLU A 80 -1.48 15.03 7.95
CA GLU A 80 -0.57 14.55 8.99
C GLU A 80 0.65 15.45 9.13
N ASN A 81 1.23 15.91 8.01
CA ASN A 81 2.37 16.83 8.01
C ASN A 81 2.06 18.16 8.70
N ALA A 82 0.82 18.66 8.57
CA ALA A 82 0.38 19.87 9.27
C ALA A 82 0.41 19.75 10.80
N ASN A 83 0.33 18.52 11.36
CA ASN A 83 0.45 18.31 12.81
C ASN A 83 1.90 18.49 13.32
N TYR A 84 2.88 18.56 12.42
CA TYR A 84 4.31 18.63 12.74
C TYR A 84 4.99 19.86 12.11
N ASP A 85 4.22 20.86 11.66
CA ASP A 85 4.71 22.03 10.94
C ASP A 85 5.70 21.67 9.82
N ILE A 86 5.30 20.69 9.01
CA ILE A 86 6.00 20.26 7.80
C ILE A 86 5.22 20.82 6.60
N GLU A 87 5.74 21.89 5.99
CA GLU A 87 5.09 22.52 4.83
C GLU A 87 5.20 21.65 3.56
N ASP A 88 6.37 21.03 3.35
CA ASP A 88 6.71 20.23 2.18
C ASP A 88 6.96 18.75 2.50
N CYS A 89 6.78 17.87 1.52
CA CYS A 89 7.11 16.44 1.69
C CYS A 89 8.59 16.24 2.06
N THR A 90 8.84 15.45 3.11
CA THR A 90 10.20 15.11 3.55
C THR A 90 10.94 14.25 2.51
N LEU A 91 12.25 14.07 2.65
CA LEU A 91 13.02 13.26 1.69
C LEU A 91 12.52 11.82 1.63
N ARG A 92 12.17 11.23 2.78
CA ARG A 92 11.59 9.88 2.86
C ARG A 92 10.20 9.81 2.23
N GLN A 93 9.36 10.82 2.45
CA GLN A 93 8.05 10.94 1.80
C GLN A 93 8.17 11.00 0.28
N ARG A 94 9.06 11.85 -0.24
CA ARG A 94 9.31 11.95 -1.68
C ARG A 94 9.86 10.64 -2.26
N PHE A 95 10.73 9.94 -1.54
CA PHE A 95 11.26 8.66 -1.97
C PHE A 95 10.15 7.59 -2.08
N ILE A 96 9.34 7.42 -1.04
CA ILE A 96 8.23 6.47 -1.01
C ILE A 96 7.22 6.80 -2.11
N MET A 97 6.79 8.07 -2.21
CA MET A 97 5.83 8.51 -3.23
C MET A 97 6.33 8.24 -4.66
N LYS A 98 7.60 8.56 -4.95
CA LYS A 98 8.21 8.27 -6.26
C LYS A 98 8.27 6.77 -6.55
N ASN A 99 8.65 5.97 -5.56
CA ASN A 99 8.70 4.52 -5.69
C ASN A 99 7.30 3.94 -5.99
N PHE A 100 6.28 4.38 -5.26
CA PHE A 100 4.89 3.96 -5.46
C PHE A 100 4.38 4.36 -6.85
N MET A 101 4.62 5.61 -7.29
CA MET A 101 4.23 6.06 -8.64
C MET A 101 4.87 5.21 -9.74
N MET A 102 6.17 4.91 -9.63
CA MET A 102 6.87 4.05 -10.60
C MET A 102 6.30 2.63 -10.61
N LEU A 103 6.07 2.04 -9.43
CA LEU A 103 5.47 0.70 -9.31
C LEU A 103 4.06 0.66 -9.89
N SER A 104 3.23 1.66 -9.61
CA SER A 104 1.87 1.76 -10.15
C SER A 104 1.86 1.87 -11.67
N PHE A 105 2.71 2.72 -12.26
CA PHE A 105 2.84 2.82 -13.71
C PHE A 105 3.25 1.48 -14.33
N PHE A 106 4.26 0.83 -13.73
CA PHE A 106 4.73 -0.47 -14.18
C PHE A 106 3.64 -1.55 -14.10
N ILE A 107 2.87 -1.58 -13.00
CA ILE A 107 1.72 -2.47 -12.81
C ILE A 107 0.67 -2.25 -13.89
N ILE A 108 0.33 -1.01 -14.24
CA ILE A 108 -0.67 -0.72 -15.28
C ILE A 108 -0.20 -1.26 -16.63
N VAL A 109 1.05 -0.98 -17.02
CA VAL A 109 1.63 -1.44 -18.29
C VAL A 109 1.69 -2.97 -18.34
N LEU A 110 2.16 -3.59 -17.27
CA LEU A 110 2.27 -5.05 -17.18
C LEU A 110 0.90 -5.72 -17.21
N SER A 111 -0.08 -5.18 -16.49
CA SER A 111 -1.46 -5.68 -16.48
C SER A 111 -2.09 -5.62 -17.86
N THR A 112 -1.92 -4.48 -18.55
CA THR A 112 -2.43 -4.27 -19.92
C THR A 112 -1.78 -5.27 -20.89
N THR A 113 -0.47 -5.49 -20.75
CA THR A 113 0.28 -6.43 -21.59
C THR A 113 -0.21 -7.86 -21.40
N PHE A 114 -0.35 -8.32 -20.15
CA PHE A 114 -0.84 -9.67 -19.86
C PHE A 114 -2.31 -9.86 -20.19
N ALA A 115 -3.15 -8.84 -19.98
CA ALA A 115 -4.57 -8.90 -20.32
C ALA A 115 -4.78 -9.14 -21.83
N ARG A 116 -3.92 -8.57 -22.68
CA ARG A 116 -3.95 -8.81 -24.14
C ARG A 116 -3.79 -10.28 -24.53
N TYR A 117 -3.15 -11.07 -23.68
CA TYR A 117 -2.95 -12.51 -23.88
C TYR A 117 -3.81 -13.37 -22.94
N GLU A 118 -4.81 -12.78 -22.27
CA GLU A 118 -5.67 -13.45 -21.29
C GLU A 118 -4.91 -14.12 -20.13
N LEU A 119 -3.74 -13.58 -19.79
CA LEU A 119 -2.87 -14.05 -18.71
C LEU A 119 -3.28 -13.44 -17.36
N TYR A 120 -4.51 -13.68 -16.92
CA TYR A 120 -5.06 -13.06 -15.71
C TYR A 120 -4.36 -13.50 -14.41
N ILE A 121 -3.95 -14.77 -14.31
CA ILE A 121 -3.23 -15.26 -13.14
C ILE A 121 -1.87 -14.54 -12.99
N PRO A 122 -1.02 -14.45 -14.05
CA PRO A 122 0.18 -13.63 -14.01
C PRO A 122 -0.03 -12.16 -13.63
N ILE A 123 -1.16 -11.53 -14.01
CA ILE A 123 -1.49 -10.16 -13.57
C ILE A 123 -1.52 -10.09 -12.03
N TYR A 124 -2.34 -10.92 -11.40
CA TYR A 124 -2.51 -10.94 -9.95
C TYR A 124 -1.24 -11.31 -9.19
N LEU A 125 -0.48 -12.29 -9.69
CA LEU A 125 0.78 -12.67 -9.07
C LEU A 125 1.84 -11.57 -9.21
N SER A 126 1.85 -10.85 -10.33
CA SER A 126 2.72 -9.69 -10.50
C SER A 126 2.34 -8.55 -9.56
N TRP A 127 1.06 -8.34 -9.30
CA TRP A 127 0.60 -7.37 -8.30
C TRP A 127 1.06 -7.76 -6.90
N LEU A 128 0.85 -9.02 -6.51
CA LEU A 128 1.29 -9.56 -5.23
C LEU A 128 2.80 -9.38 -5.04
N PHE A 129 3.59 -9.62 -6.08
CA PHE A 129 5.03 -9.41 -6.07
C PHE A 129 5.42 -7.93 -5.97
N LEU A 130 4.97 -7.10 -6.93
CA LEU A 130 5.42 -5.71 -7.09
C LEU A 130 4.92 -4.80 -5.95
N ILE A 131 3.66 -4.95 -5.53
CA ILE A 131 3.12 -4.17 -4.41
C ILE A 131 3.83 -4.56 -3.11
N SER A 132 4.19 -5.84 -2.96
CA SER A 132 4.98 -6.29 -1.81
C SER A 132 6.40 -5.73 -1.81
N ILE A 133 7.04 -5.50 -2.96
CA ILE A 133 8.30 -4.72 -3.02
C ILE A 133 8.08 -3.29 -2.50
N GLY A 134 6.95 -2.68 -2.82
CA GLY A 134 6.54 -1.39 -2.25
C GLY A 134 6.41 -1.44 -0.73
N TYR A 135 5.68 -2.43 -0.18
CA TYR A 135 5.56 -2.62 1.27
C TYR A 135 6.89 -2.92 1.95
N PHE A 136 7.78 -3.69 1.32
CA PHE A 136 9.13 -3.93 1.81
C PHE A 136 9.92 -2.62 1.92
N THR A 137 9.83 -1.77 0.89
CA THR A 137 10.47 -0.45 0.86
C THR A 137 9.95 0.44 1.99
N VAL A 138 8.63 0.48 2.21
CA VAL A 138 8.02 1.22 3.31
C VAL A 138 8.47 0.67 4.66
N GLY A 139 8.43 -0.65 4.85
CA GLY A 139 8.87 -1.31 6.09
C GLY A 139 10.34 -1.05 6.40
N TYR A 140 11.20 -1.04 5.37
CA TYR A 140 12.62 -0.71 5.52
C TYR A 140 12.85 0.77 5.85
N VAL A 141 12.25 1.69 5.08
CA VAL A 141 12.45 3.15 5.24
C VAL A 141 11.87 3.66 6.56
N LEU A 142 10.75 3.11 7.01
CA LEU A 142 10.09 3.49 8.26
C LEU A 142 10.50 2.63 9.45
N ASN A 143 11.40 1.66 9.25
CA ASN A 143 11.84 0.69 10.26
C ASN A 143 10.65 -0.02 10.96
N ILE A 144 9.72 -0.55 10.17
CA ILE A 144 8.57 -1.33 10.64
C ILE A 144 8.75 -2.79 10.20
N PRO A 145 9.36 -3.66 11.03
CA PRO A 145 9.75 -5.02 10.64
C PRO A 145 8.60 -5.87 10.13
N ARG A 146 7.40 -5.68 10.70
CA ARG A 146 6.19 -6.44 10.31
C ARG A 146 5.81 -6.21 8.84
N PHE A 147 5.96 -4.99 8.32
CA PHE A 147 5.72 -4.73 6.89
C PHE A 147 6.75 -5.45 6.02
N SER A 148 8.03 -5.42 6.39
CA SER A 148 9.08 -6.10 5.63
C SER A 148 8.92 -7.62 5.61
N GLN A 149 8.56 -8.23 6.74
CA GLN A 149 8.35 -9.68 6.85
C GLN A 149 7.13 -10.14 6.03
N MET A 150 6.00 -9.43 6.13
CA MET A 150 4.80 -9.72 5.35
C MET A 150 5.06 -9.57 3.84
N ALA A 151 5.80 -8.53 3.45
CA ALA A 151 6.20 -8.34 2.06
C ALA A 151 7.07 -9.48 1.52
N GLN A 152 8.07 -9.94 2.29
CA GLN A 152 8.91 -11.08 1.92
C GLN A 152 8.08 -12.36 1.73
N LEU A 153 7.13 -12.62 2.62
CA LEU A 153 6.22 -13.76 2.52
C LEU A 153 5.38 -13.67 1.23
N ASN A 154 4.76 -12.53 0.96
CA ASN A 154 3.95 -12.34 -0.25
C ASN A 154 4.78 -12.49 -1.54
N ILE A 155 6.01 -11.96 -1.56
CA ILE A 155 6.94 -12.14 -2.68
C ILE A 155 7.20 -13.63 -2.90
N LEU A 156 7.54 -14.37 -1.86
CA LEU A 156 7.79 -15.82 -1.96
C LEU A 156 6.55 -16.57 -2.46
N VAL A 157 5.37 -16.28 -1.89
CA VAL A 157 4.09 -16.87 -2.30
C VAL A 157 3.81 -16.60 -3.77
N SER A 158 4.04 -15.37 -4.25
CA SER A 158 3.82 -15.02 -5.66
C SER A 158 4.70 -15.83 -6.62
N ILE A 159 5.96 -16.06 -6.26
CA ILE A 159 6.91 -16.85 -7.06
C ILE A 159 6.48 -18.32 -7.08
N ILE A 160 6.13 -18.88 -5.92
CA ILE A 160 5.70 -20.29 -5.80
C ILE A 160 4.43 -20.52 -6.62
N LEU A 161 3.43 -19.65 -6.49
CA LEU A 161 2.18 -19.76 -7.24
C LEU A 161 2.40 -19.59 -8.75
N LEU A 162 3.33 -18.73 -9.17
CA LEU A 162 3.67 -18.55 -10.57
C LEU A 162 4.31 -19.81 -11.16
N ALA A 163 5.29 -20.39 -10.45
CA ALA A 163 5.95 -21.63 -10.85
C ALA A 163 4.96 -22.80 -10.93
N MET A 164 4.09 -22.93 -9.93
CA MET A 164 3.06 -23.96 -9.89
C MET A 164 2.03 -23.78 -11.01
N GLY A 165 1.53 -22.57 -11.23
CA GLY A 165 0.60 -22.26 -12.32
C GLY A 165 1.20 -22.53 -13.70
N GLY A 166 2.49 -22.23 -13.88
CA GLY A 166 3.24 -22.53 -15.10
C GLY A 166 3.41 -24.03 -15.34
N TYR A 167 3.78 -24.78 -14.30
CA TYR A 167 3.93 -26.23 -14.38
C TYR A 167 2.61 -26.95 -14.69
N LEU A 168 1.49 -26.48 -14.12
CA LEU A 168 0.17 -27.06 -14.33
C LEU A 168 -0.53 -26.56 -15.61
N GLY A 169 0.05 -25.61 -16.34
CA GLY A 169 -0.56 -25.04 -17.54
C GLY A 169 -1.82 -24.20 -17.26
N HIS A 170 -1.97 -23.67 -16.05
CA HIS A 170 -3.16 -22.91 -15.62
C HIS A 170 -3.01 -21.39 -15.76
N LEU A 171 -1.91 -20.88 -16.33
CA LEU A 171 -1.65 -19.44 -16.41
C LEU A 171 -2.58 -18.67 -17.37
N VAL A 172 -3.22 -19.36 -18.31
CA VAL A 172 -4.04 -18.77 -19.37
C VAL A 172 -5.52 -18.97 -19.07
N GLY A 173 -6.32 -17.94 -19.33
CA GLY A 173 -7.77 -18.03 -19.29
C GLY A 173 -8.38 -17.68 -17.93
N LYS A 174 -9.71 -17.75 -17.90
CA LYS A 174 -10.57 -17.18 -16.85
C LYS A 174 -11.32 -18.21 -16.00
N ASP A 175 -11.41 -19.45 -16.49
CA ASP A 175 -12.34 -20.46 -15.96
C ASP A 175 -11.63 -21.49 -15.05
N SER A 176 -10.38 -21.21 -14.66
CA SER A 176 -9.64 -22.07 -13.73
C SER A 176 -10.00 -21.71 -12.29
N GLU A 177 -10.32 -22.69 -11.44
CA GLU A 177 -10.44 -22.51 -9.99
C GLU A 177 -9.18 -21.86 -9.38
N CYS A 178 -8.03 -22.02 -10.05
CA CYS A 178 -6.77 -21.39 -9.69
C CYS A 178 -6.87 -19.86 -9.67
N ILE A 179 -7.73 -19.24 -10.49
CA ILE A 179 -7.90 -17.79 -10.51
C ILE A 179 -8.49 -17.27 -9.20
N HIS A 180 -9.50 -17.94 -8.66
CA HIS A 180 -10.15 -17.55 -7.41
C HIS A 180 -9.23 -17.80 -6.22
N PHE A 181 -8.46 -18.89 -6.27
CA PHE A 181 -7.42 -19.17 -5.29
C PHE A 181 -6.35 -18.05 -5.28
N VAL A 182 -5.87 -17.63 -6.45
CA VAL A 182 -4.90 -16.53 -6.56
C VAL A 182 -5.50 -15.20 -6.12
N GLN A 183 -6.74 -14.88 -6.50
CA GLN A 183 -7.46 -13.68 -6.03
C GLN A 183 -7.56 -13.65 -4.51
N PHE A 184 -7.85 -14.79 -3.87
CA PHE A 184 -7.87 -14.90 -2.41
C PHE A 184 -6.53 -14.51 -1.79
N TYR A 185 -5.41 -15.03 -2.31
CA TYR A 185 -4.07 -14.64 -1.82
C TYR A 185 -3.73 -13.18 -2.07
N VAL A 186 -4.18 -12.60 -3.19
CA VAL A 186 -4.02 -11.15 -3.43
C VAL A 186 -4.78 -10.33 -2.39
N VAL A 187 -6.05 -10.65 -2.11
CA VAL A 187 -6.83 -9.93 -1.09
C VAL A 187 -6.20 -10.12 0.29
N LEU A 188 -5.83 -11.35 0.65
CA LEU A 188 -5.20 -11.62 1.92
C LEU A 188 -3.87 -10.86 2.08
N GLY A 189 -2.99 -11.00 1.09
CA GLY A 189 -1.62 -10.47 1.11
C GLY A 189 -1.54 -8.96 0.97
N LEU A 190 -2.41 -8.34 0.16
CA LEU A 190 -2.31 -6.92 -0.19
C LEU A 190 -3.39 -6.04 0.44
N ALA A 191 -4.52 -6.61 0.88
CA ALA A 191 -5.58 -5.86 1.55
C ALA A 191 -5.62 -6.13 3.05
N ILE A 192 -5.77 -7.41 3.43
CA ILE A 192 -6.07 -7.80 4.82
C ILE A 192 -4.83 -7.69 5.71
N LEU A 193 -3.73 -8.34 5.34
CA LEU A 193 -2.51 -8.35 6.17
C LEU A 193 -1.94 -6.93 6.38
N PRO A 194 -1.83 -6.07 5.35
CA PRO A 194 -1.37 -4.69 5.55
C PRO A 194 -2.30 -3.90 6.49
N ALA A 195 -3.62 -4.05 6.36
CA ALA A 195 -4.60 -3.39 7.24
C ALA A 195 -4.46 -3.84 8.72
N ILE A 196 -4.23 -5.14 8.96
CA ILE A 196 -3.98 -5.68 10.30
C ILE A 196 -2.69 -5.09 10.88
N ILE A 197 -1.61 -5.06 10.10
CA ILE A 197 -0.32 -4.48 10.53
C ILE A 197 -0.48 -2.99 10.86
N ALA A 198 -1.18 -2.24 10.00
CA ALA A 198 -1.49 -0.83 10.21
C ALA A 198 -2.30 -0.60 11.50
N TYR A 199 -3.28 -1.45 11.77
CA TYR A 199 -4.07 -1.41 13.02
C TYR A 199 -3.19 -1.63 14.24
N GLN A 200 -2.37 -2.68 14.23
CA GLN A 200 -1.45 -2.99 15.33
C GLN A 200 -0.48 -1.84 15.59
N GLN A 201 0.08 -1.26 14.53
CA GLN A 201 1.04 -0.17 14.66
C GLN A 201 0.39 1.11 15.22
N LYS A 202 -0.85 1.40 14.82
CA LYS A 202 -1.64 2.51 15.37
C LYS A 202 -1.90 2.34 16.88
N ASN A 203 -2.21 1.13 17.33
CA ASN A 203 -2.43 0.84 18.75
C ASN A 203 -1.15 0.95 19.58
N LEU A 204 -0.02 0.45 19.07
CA LEU A 204 1.27 0.60 19.73
C LEU A 204 1.67 2.07 19.91
N LEU A 205 1.37 2.92 18.91
CA LEU A 205 1.64 4.36 19.01
C LEU A 205 0.76 5.05 20.05
N LYS A 206 -0.49 4.64 20.22
CA LYS A 206 -1.38 5.16 21.27
C LYS A 206 -0.93 4.77 22.67
N GLN A 207 -0.57 3.49 22.87
CA GLN A 207 -0.05 3.02 24.15
C GLN A 207 1.21 3.77 24.57
N ASN A 208 2.15 3.97 23.65
CA ASN A 208 3.37 4.76 23.91
C ASN A 208 3.12 6.25 24.17
N GLN A 209 1.94 6.78 23.84
CA GLN A 209 1.52 8.14 24.19
C GLN A 209 0.90 8.17 25.58
N GLU A 210 0.04 7.19 25.89
CA GLU A 210 -0.59 7.04 27.21
C GLU A 210 0.44 6.73 28.32
N ASP A 211 1.49 5.95 28.04
CA ASP A 211 2.57 5.67 29.01
C ASP A 211 3.49 6.87 29.28
N LYS A 212 3.37 7.96 28.52
CA LYS A 212 4.17 9.19 28.67
C LYS A 212 3.42 10.34 29.32
N ASP A 213 2.11 10.20 29.50
CA ASP A 213 1.22 11.18 30.14
C ASP A 213 0.90 10.78 31.59
#